data_AF-A0AA92P6I2-F1
#
_entry.id   AF-A0AA92P6I2-F1
#
_cell.length_a   1.000
_cell.length_b   1.000
_cell.length_c   1.000
_cell.angle_alpha   90.00
_cell.angle_beta   90.00
_cell.angle_gamma   90.00
#
_symmetry.space_group_name_H-M   'P 1'
#
loop_
_entity.id
_entity.type
_entity.pdbx_description
1 polymer ?
#
loop_
_entity_poly.entity_id
_entity_poly.type
_entity_poly.pdbx_seq_one_letter_code
_entity_poly.pdbx_strand_id
1 'polypeptide(L)' 'MSGRVNVVLTDEVYELVKNLAGTERRSQSQTAAILIEEALEARNLLQKNSLADKGKGAA' A
#
# COMPACT_ATOMS: atom_id res chain seq x y z
N MET A 1 12.45 -2.02 -14.93
CA MET A 1 12.26 -0.65 -15.47
C MET A 1 11.56 0.16 -14.40
N SER A 2 12.11 1.31 -13.97
CA SER A 2 11.40 2.24 -13.08
C SER A 2 10.57 3.18 -13.95
N GLY A 3 9.25 2.96 -14.00
CA GLY A 3 8.31 3.86 -14.64
C GLY A 3 8.00 5.03 -13.72
N ARG A 4 8.00 6.26 -14.25
CA ARG A 4 7.52 7.43 -13.50
C ARG A 4 6.00 7.51 -13.62
N VAL A 5 5.32 7.65 -12.49
CA VAL A 5 3.86 7.78 -12.44
C VAL A 5 3.54 9.07 -11.70
N ASN A 6 2.66 9.90 -12.28
CA ASN A 6 2.10 11.06 -11.60
C ASN A 6 0.83 10.61 -10.90
N VAL A 7 0.74 10.87 -9.60
CA VAL A 7 -0.40 10.50 -8.75
C VAL A 7 -0.95 11.75 -8.11
N VAL A 8 -2.26 11.93 -8.20
CA VAL A 8 -2.98 12.99 -7.48
C VAL A 8 -3.62 12.35 -6.25
N LEU A 9 -3.23 12.83 -5.08
CA LEU A 9 -3.77 12.40 -3.80
C LEU A 9 -4.77 13.45 -3.30
N THR A 10 -5.74 13.03 -2.49
CA THR A 10 -6.56 13.96 -1.72
C THR A 10 -5.70 14.64 -0.66
N ASP A 11 -6.07 15.87 -0.28
CA ASP A 11 -5.28 16.70 0.64
C ASP A 11 -4.96 15.99 1.96
N GLU A 12 -5.94 15.27 2.52
CA GLU A 12 -5.77 14.50 3.76
C GLU A 12 -4.69 13.41 3.63
N VAL A 13 -4.71 12.65 2.53
CA VAL A 13 -3.73 11.58 2.29
C VAL A 13 -2.36 12.17 1.97
N TYR A 14 -2.32 13.28 1.23
CA TYR A 14 -1.09 13.99 0.93
C TYR A 14 -0.37 14.45 2.20
N GLU A 15 -1.07 15.14 3.11
CA GLU A 15 -0.48 15.63 4.36
C GLU A 15 -0.04 14.46 5.27
N LEU A 16 -0.78 13.36 5.28
CA LEU A 16 -0.39 12.17 6.04
C LEU A 16 0.93 11.57 5.52
N VAL A 17 1.06 11.36 4.21
CA VAL A 17 2.29 10.84 3.59
C VAL A 17 3.47 11.80 3.80
N LYS A 18 3.23 13.11 3.69
CA LYS A 18 4.24 14.14 3.90
C LYS A 18 4.76 14.14 5.35
N ASN A 19 3.88 14.04 6.33
CA ASN A 19 4.26 13.95 7.74
C ASN A 19 5.03 12.67 8.03
N LEU A 20 4.58 11.53 7.49
CA LEU A 20 5.25 10.24 7.64
C LEU A 20 6.66 10.24 7.01
N ALA A 21 6.81 10.83 5.83
CA ALA A 21 8.12 10.97 5.20
C ALA A 21 9.08 11.81 6.05
N GLY A 22 8.56 12.87 6.69
CA GLY A 22 9.30 13.70 7.64
C GLY A 22 9.76 12.94 8.88
N THR A 23 8.88 12.14 9.50
CA THR A 23 9.23 11.34 10.69
C THR A 23 10.24 10.25 10.38
N GLU A 24 10.10 9.59 9.22
CA GLU A 24 10.99 8.51 8.79
C GLU A 24 12.30 8.99 8.17
N ARG A 25 12.48 10.31 7.99
CA ARG A 25 13.62 10.94 7.30
C ARG A 25 13.84 10.39 5.88
N ARG A 26 12.76 10.18 5.15
CA ARG A 26 12.74 9.68 3.77
C ARG A 26 12.11 10.70 2.83
N SER A 27 12.32 10.51 1.52
CA SER A 27 11.60 11.32 0.52
C SER A 27 10.14 10.90 0.43
N GLN A 28 9.24 11.85 0.17
CA GLN A 28 7.80 11.59 0.01
C GLN A 28 7.52 10.51 -1.04
N SER A 29 8.22 10.56 -2.18
CA SER A 29 8.08 9.57 -3.25
C SER A 29 8.50 8.17 -2.82
N GLN A 30 9.54 8.05 -2.00
CA GLN A 30 9.99 6.76 -1.49
C GLN A 30 9.02 6.20 -0.46
N THR A 31 8.56 7.04 0.48
CA THR A 31 7.55 6.65 1.47
C THR A 31 6.24 6.22 0.79
N ALA A 32 5.77 6.97 -0.21
CA ALA A 32 4.58 6.61 -0.97
C ALA A 32 4.74 5.26 -1.70
N ALA A 33 5.90 5.00 -2.31
CA ALA A 33 6.17 3.74 -2.98
C ALA A 33 6.10 2.55 -2.01
N ILE A 34 6.74 2.68 -0.84
CA ILE A 34 6.73 1.64 0.21
C ILE A 34 5.30 1.34 0.66
N LEU A 35 4.52 2.39 0.97
CA LEU A 35 3.13 2.21 1.43
C LEU A 35 2.26 1.50 0.38
N ILE A 36 2.46 1.80 -0.90
CA ILE A 36 1.74 1.13 -1.99
C ILE A 36 2.16 -0.34 -2.09
N GLU A 37 3.46 -0.64 -2.00
CA GLU A 37 3.97 -2.02 -2.03
C GLU A 37 3.43 -2.83 -0.84
N GLU A 38 3.50 -2.29 0.37
CA GLU A 38 2.97 -2.93 1.58
C GLU A 38 1.46 -3.16 1.50
N ALA A 39 0.70 -2.18 0.99
CA ALA A 39 -0.74 -2.33 0.80
C ALA A 39 -1.10 -3.41 -0.24
N LEU A 40 -0.31 -3.51 -1.32
CA LEU A 40 -0.48 -4.56 -2.33
C LEU A 40 -0.15 -5.94 -1.77
N GLU A 41 0.92 -6.06 -0.98
CA GLU A 41 1.28 -7.31 -0.29
C GLU A 41 0.20 -7.74 0.70
N ALA A 42 -0.27 -6.82 1.53
CA ALA A 42 -1.36 -7.08 2.48
C ALA A 42 -2.64 -7.53 1.75
N ARG A 43 -2.98 -6.89 0.63
CA ARG A 43 -4.13 -7.29 -0.21
C ARG A 43 -3.94 -8.69 -0.80
N ASN A 44 -2.76 -9.01 -1.31
CA ASN A 44 -2.45 -10.33 -1.84
C ASN A 44 -2.55 -11.42 -0.77
N LEU A 45 -2.09 -11.14 0.45
CA LEU A 45 -2.23 -12.04 1.60
C LEU A 45 -3.71 -12.25 1.98
N LEU A 46 -4.50 -11.18 2.02
CA LEU A 46 -5.94 -11.26 2.30
C LEU A 46 -6.68 -12.07 1.23
N GLN A 47 -6.34 -11.90 -0.05
CA GLN A 47 -6.96 -12.67 -1.14
C GLN A 47 -6.60 -14.16 -1.07
N LYS A 48 -5.34 -14.50 -0.77
CA LYS A 48 -4.92 -15.90 -0.57
C LYS A 48 -5.64 -16.56 0.61
N ASN A 49 -5.78 -15.84 1.72
CA ASN A 49 -6.49 -16.33 2.91
C ASN A 49 -8.00 -16.47 2.65
N SER A 50 -8.60 -15.55 1.89
CA SER A 50 -10.01 -15.63 1.49
C SER A 50 -10.30 -16.84 0.57
N LEU A 51 -9.34 -17.23 -0.27
CA LEU A 51 -9.45 -18.43 -1.10
C LEU A 51 -9.29 -19.73 -0.27
N ALA A 52 -8.45 -19.72 0.77
CA ALA A 52 -8.27 -20.86 1.67
C ALA A 52 -9.51 -21.11 2.56
N ASP A 53 -10.22 -20.06 2.96
CA ASP A 53 -11.42 -20.15 3.80
C ASP A 53 -12.65 -20.69 3.03
N LYS A 54 -12.76 -20.40 1.72
CA LYS A 54 -13.81 -20.97 0.85
C LYS A 54 -13.70 -22.48 0.63
N GLY A 55 -12.63 -23.14 1.07
CA GLY A 55 -12.42 -24.58 0.92
C GLY A 55 -12.85 -25.44 2.12
N LYS A 56 -13.26 -24.84 3.25
CA LYS A 56 -13.56 -25.60 4.50
C LYS A 56 -15.02 -25.55 4.98
N GLY A 57 -15.95 -25.08 4.15
CA GLY A 57 -17.35 -24.95 4.53
C GLY A 57 -18.34 -25.39 3.45
N ALA A 58 -18.24 -26.64 2.99
CA ALA A 58 -19.34 -27.36 2.32
C ALA A 58 -18.96 -28.83 2.10
N ALA A 59 -19.10 -29.66 3.13
CA ALA A 59 -19.33 -31.11 3.03
C ALA A 59 -19.90 -31.60 4.35
#